data_AF-A0AAJ6P943-F1
#
_entry.id   AF-A0AAJ6P943-F1
#
_cell.length_a   1.000
_cell.length_b   1.000
_cell.length_c   1.000
_cell.angle_alpha   90.00
_cell.angle_beta   90.00
_cell.angle_gamma   90.00
#
_symmetry.space_group_name_H-M   'P 1'
#
loop_
_entity.id
_entity.type
_entity.pdbx_description
1 polymer ?
#
loop_
_entity_poly.entity_id
_entity_poly.type
_entity_poly.pdbx_seq_one_letter_code
_entity_poly.pdbx_strand_id
1 'polypeptide(L)'
;MDIWDIVGVPDFVKRHRRVLIEKFSIQKHGVPSYSTIRRVVMGVEFDKLAEKFHKWAKDYVNLESAEWCATDGKSIKGTVQNYNSSHQNFVSIVSVFAGKRGLVVGMGKFENQQKSEILVVQELIAALGLEGVVFSFDSLHCQKKLAK
;
A
#
# COMPACT_ATOMS: atom_id res chain seq x y z
N MET A 1 -12.19 -4.10 3.12
CA MET A 1 -12.05 -2.64 3.25
C MET A 1 -13.30 -2.16 3.96
N ASP A 2 -13.18 -2.00 5.27
CA ASP A 2 -14.31 -1.73 6.14
C ASP A 2 -14.59 -0.24 6.26
N ILE A 3 -15.72 0.07 6.89
CA ILE A 3 -16.33 1.39 7.07
C ILE A 3 -15.41 2.49 7.64
N TRP A 4 -14.22 2.12 8.13
CA TRP A 4 -13.27 3.00 8.81
C TRP A 4 -11.98 3.27 8.02
N ASP A 5 -11.77 2.67 6.84
CA ASP A 5 -10.44 2.66 6.19
C ASP A 5 -10.08 3.95 5.43
N ILE A 6 -10.99 4.92 5.31
CA ILE A 6 -10.80 6.16 4.53
C ILE A 6 -11.07 7.45 5.32
N VAL A 7 -11.02 7.42 6.67
CA VAL A 7 -11.39 8.58 7.51
C VAL A 7 -10.66 9.87 7.16
N GLY A 8 -9.39 9.79 6.72
CA GLY A 8 -8.62 10.98 6.34
C GLY A 8 -9.00 11.59 4.99
N VAL A 9 -9.62 10.81 4.09
CA VAL A 9 -9.92 11.25 2.73
C VAL A 9 -11.01 12.35 2.70
N PRO A 10 -12.13 12.24 3.44
CA PRO A 10 -13.11 13.33 3.55
C PRO A 10 -12.51 14.65 4.02
N ASP A 11 -11.64 14.61 5.02
CA ASP A 11 -11.03 15.82 5.58
C ASP A 11 -10.03 16.44 4.61
N PHE A 12 -9.26 15.61 3.90
CA PHE A 12 -8.42 16.04 2.78
C PHE A 12 -9.26 16.71 1.69
N VAL A 13 -10.35 16.08 1.26
CA VAL A 13 -11.22 16.57 0.19
C VAL A 13 -11.89 17.90 0.58
N LYS A 14 -12.33 18.04 1.83
CA LYS A 14 -12.87 19.29 2.37
C LYS A 14 -11.82 20.39 2.42
N ARG A 15 -10.62 20.09 2.93
CA ARG A 15 -9.51 21.04 3.08
C ARG A 15 -9.02 21.56 1.72
N HIS A 16 -8.93 20.68 0.73
CA HIS A 16 -8.40 21.00 -0.60
C HIS A 16 -9.48 21.26 -1.65
N ARG A 17 -10.71 21.59 -1.23
CA ARG A 17 -11.88 21.71 -2.12
C ARG A 17 -11.64 22.55 -3.37
N ARG A 18 -10.98 23.70 -3.23
CA ARG A 18 -10.77 24.66 -4.32
C ARG A 18 -9.87 24.05 -5.40
N VAL A 19 -8.75 23.47 -4.97
CA VAL A 19 -7.78 22.82 -5.85
C VAL A 19 -8.42 21.63 -6.57
N LEU A 20 -9.22 20.84 -5.86
CA LEU A 20 -9.89 19.67 -6.46
C LEU A 20 -10.95 20.06 -7.48
N ILE A 21 -11.75 21.10 -7.22
CA ILE A 21 -12.74 21.61 -8.18
C ILE A 21 -12.06 22.10 -9.45
N GLU A 22 -10.98 22.85 -9.31
CA GLU A 22 -10.19 23.37 -10.45
C GLU A 22 -9.54 22.22 -11.23
N LYS A 23 -8.84 21.31 -10.54
CA LYS A 23 -8.10 20.22 -11.18
C LYS A 23 -9.00 19.22 -11.91
N PHE A 24 -10.16 18.91 -11.35
CA PHE A 24 -11.10 17.93 -11.90
C PHE A 24 -12.30 18.56 -12.61
N SER A 25 -12.32 19.88 -12.76
CA SER A 25 -13.41 20.63 -13.41
C SER A 25 -14.80 20.22 -12.88
N ILE A 26 -14.98 20.23 -11.56
CA ILE A 26 -16.22 19.75 -10.92
C ILE A 26 -17.29 20.85 -10.98
N GLN A 27 -18.29 20.70 -11.85
CA GLN A 27 -19.17 21.82 -12.24
C GLN A 27 -20.50 21.97 -11.48
N LYS A 28 -20.96 20.99 -10.68
CA LYS A 28 -22.36 20.98 -10.20
C LYS A 28 -22.60 21.01 -8.68
N HIS A 29 -21.86 20.23 -7.89
CA HIS A 29 -22.24 19.98 -6.48
C HIS A 29 -21.08 20.11 -5.49
N GLY A 30 -19.98 20.77 -5.89
CA GLY A 30 -18.76 20.82 -5.09
C GLY A 30 -18.07 19.45 -5.01
N VAL A 31 -17.14 19.31 -4.06
CA VAL A 31 -16.38 18.07 -3.90
C VAL A 31 -17.25 16.89 -3.43
N PRO A 32 -16.94 15.64 -3.84
CA PRO A 32 -17.75 14.48 -3.49
C PRO A 32 -17.82 14.26 -1.97
N SER A 33 -18.99 13.87 -1.49
CA SER A 33 -19.21 13.50 -0.09
C SER A 33 -18.47 12.22 0.28
N TYR A 34 -18.29 11.97 1.58
CA TYR A 34 -17.73 10.71 2.08
C TYR A 34 -18.41 9.48 1.48
N SER A 35 -19.74 9.46 1.47
CA SER A 35 -20.53 8.34 0.92
C SER A 35 -20.28 8.13 -0.57
N THR A 36 -20.03 9.21 -1.32
CA THR A 36 -19.71 9.13 -2.76
C THR A 36 -18.34 8.52 -2.97
N ILE A 37 -17.32 9.03 -2.26
CA ILE A 37 -15.95 8.53 -2.32
C ILE A 37 -15.93 7.05 -1.91
N ARG A 38 -16.60 6.70 -0.81
CA ARG A 38 -16.70 5.32 -0.32
C ARG A 38 -17.27 4.38 -1.36
N ARG A 39 -18.38 4.72 -2.01
CA ARG A 39 -18.99 3.87 -3.05
C ARG A 39 -18.04 3.66 -4.23
N VAL A 40 -17.33 4.70 -4.65
CA VAL A 40 -16.32 4.58 -5.71
C VAL A 40 -15.22 3.62 -5.27
N VAL A 41 -14.62 3.85 -4.09
CA VAL A 41 -13.53 3.02 -3.57
C VAL A 41 -13.95 1.56 -3.40
N MET A 42 -15.17 1.29 -2.95
CA MET A 42 -15.70 -0.08 -2.85
C MET A 42 -15.88 -0.77 -4.20
N GLY A 43 -16.09 -0.01 -5.27
CA GLY A 43 -16.18 -0.55 -6.63
C GLY A 43 -14.83 -0.69 -7.33
N VAL A 44 -13.75 -0.21 -6.73
CA VAL A 44 -12.41 -0.31 -7.31
C VAL A 44 -11.79 -1.66 -6.95
N GLU A 45 -11.35 -2.38 -7.97
CA GLU A 45 -10.58 -3.60 -7.81
C GLU A 45 -9.16 -3.24 -7.30
N PHE A 46 -8.86 -3.67 -6.07
CA PHE A 46 -7.63 -3.31 -5.37
C PHE A 46 -6.37 -3.67 -6.17
N ASP A 47 -6.35 -4.85 -6.80
CA ASP A 47 -5.17 -5.34 -7.51
C ASP A 47 -4.84 -4.47 -8.72
N LYS A 48 -5.87 -4.04 -9.47
CA LYS A 48 -5.71 -3.08 -10.57
C LYS A 48 -5.27 -1.71 -10.08
N LEU A 49 -5.81 -1.24 -8.95
CA LEU A 49 -5.40 0.03 -8.36
C LEU A 49 -3.92 -0.02 -7.95
N ALA A 50 -3.49 -1.08 -7.28
CA ALA A 50 -2.11 -1.29 -6.87
C ALA A 50 -1.16 -1.35 -8.07
N GLU A 51 -1.55 -2.06 -9.14
CA GLU A 51 -0.77 -2.11 -10.39
C GLU A 51 -0.59 -0.71 -11.01
N LYS A 52 -1.67 0.08 -11.12
CA LYS A 52 -1.60 1.44 -11.66
C LYS A 52 -0.77 2.36 -10.76
N PHE A 53 -0.91 2.23 -9.44
CA PHE A 53 -0.13 2.98 -8.48
C PHE A 53 1.36 2.65 -8.60
N HIS A 54 1.73 1.37 -8.69
CA HIS A 54 3.12 0.94 -8.90
C HIS A 54 3.70 1.49 -10.19
N LYS A 55 2.94 1.45 -11.29
CA LYS A 55 3.40 2.02 -12.55
C LYS A 55 3.68 3.52 -12.41
N TRP A 56 2.75 4.27 -11.82
CA TRP A 56 2.94 5.70 -11.57
C TRP A 56 4.13 5.98 -10.65
N ALA A 57 4.29 5.20 -9.58
CA ALA A 57 5.40 5.34 -8.65
C ALA A 57 6.75 5.06 -9.34
N LYS A 58 6.83 4.05 -10.21
CA LYS A 58 8.02 3.77 -11.03
C LYS A 58 8.35 4.93 -11.97
N ASP A 59 7.36 5.51 -12.63
CA ASP A 59 7.57 6.65 -13.54
C ASP A 59 7.99 7.93 -12.80
N TYR A 60 7.56 8.09 -11.54
CA TYR A 60 7.84 9.28 -10.73
C TYR A 60 9.15 9.17 -9.92
N VAL A 61 9.55 7.96 -9.56
CA VAL A 61 10.71 7.70 -8.70
C VAL A 61 11.89 7.25 -9.55
N ASN A 62 12.78 8.19 -9.86
CA ASN A 62 14.12 7.83 -10.31
C ASN A 62 14.98 7.57 -9.06
N LEU A 63 15.17 6.29 -8.72
CA LEU A 63 15.97 5.89 -7.57
C LEU A 63 17.43 6.24 -7.84
N GLU A 64 18.05 6.94 -6.91
CA GLU A 64 19.48 7.22 -6.98
C GLU A 64 20.29 6.00 -6.53
N SER A 65 21.54 5.91 -6.99
CA SER A 65 22.49 4.94 -6.45
C SER A 65 22.60 5.11 -4.93
N ALA A 66 22.61 3.99 -4.21
CA ALA A 66 22.61 3.91 -2.75
C ALA A 66 21.39 4.56 -2.07
N GLU A 67 20.21 4.56 -2.71
CA GLU A 67 18.96 4.91 -2.04
C GLU A 67 18.55 3.83 -1.03
N TRP A 68 18.07 4.27 0.14
CA TRP A 68 17.63 3.39 1.22
C TRP A 68 16.15 3.06 1.06
N CYS A 69 15.86 1.77 0.95
CA CYS A 69 14.52 1.21 0.80
C CYS A 69 14.16 0.39 2.05
N ALA A 70 13.22 0.88 2.85
CA ALA A 70 12.73 0.17 4.02
C ALA A 70 11.58 -0.75 3.66
N THR A 71 11.58 -1.97 4.18
CA THR A 71 10.43 -2.88 4.06
C THR A 71 9.72 -3.03 5.40
N ASP A 72 8.40 -2.89 5.40
CA ASP A 72 7.59 -2.96 6.62
C ASP A 72 6.25 -3.65 6.35
N GLY A 73 5.88 -4.58 7.23
CA GLY A 73 4.64 -5.32 7.24
C GLY A 73 3.62 -4.73 8.24
N LYS A 74 2.41 -4.43 7.77
CA LYS A 74 1.30 -3.95 8.60
C LYS A 74 0.07 -4.81 8.42
N SER A 75 -0.45 -5.33 9.53
CA SER A 75 -1.74 -6.00 9.57
C SER A 75 -2.87 -4.98 9.52
N ILE A 76 -3.85 -5.22 8.65
CA ILE A 76 -5.04 -4.37 8.53
C ILE A 76 -6.02 -4.74 9.67
N LYS A 77 -6.29 -3.79 10.56
CA LYS A 77 -7.29 -3.96 11.62
C LYS A 77 -8.68 -4.21 11.02
N GLY A 78 -9.51 -4.99 11.70
CA GLY A 78 -10.87 -5.32 11.26
C GLY A 78 -10.96 -6.46 10.25
N THR A 79 -9.83 -6.93 9.69
CA THR A 79 -9.82 -8.06 8.74
C THR A 79 -9.72 -9.44 9.41
N VAL A 80 -9.74 -9.49 10.75
CA VAL A 80 -9.58 -10.73 11.50
C VAL A 80 -10.82 -11.61 11.33
N GLN A 81 -10.61 -12.80 10.80
CA GLN A 81 -11.57 -13.89 10.77
C GLN A 81 -11.22 -14.93 11.84
N ASN A 82 -12.22 -15.67 12.33
CA ASN A 82 -12.07 -16.73 13.34
C ASN A 82 -11.38 -16.26 14.63
N TYR A 83 -11.74 -15.06 15.10
CA TYR A 83 -11.12 -14.37 16.25
C TYR A 83 -11.10 -15.19 17.55
N ASN A 84 -12.07 -16.07 17.77
CA ASN A 84 -12.16 -16.94 18.95
C ASN A 84 -11.30 -18.21 18.88
N SER A 85 -10.58 -18.44 17.78
CA SER A 85 -9.76 -19.63 17.60
C SER A 85 -8.29 -19.26 17.48
N SER A 86 -7.39 -20.21 17.74
CA SER A 86 -5.96 -20.07 17.41
C SER A 86 -5.69 -19.95 15.91
N HIS A 87 -6.69 -20.21 15.06
CA HIS A 87 -6.64 -20.09 13.61
C HIS A 87 -7.19 -18.72 13.17
N GLN A 88 -6.66 -17.64 13.74
CA GLN A 88 -6.99 -16.30 13.28
C GLN A 88 -6.39 -16.08 11.89
N ASN A 89 -7.21 -15.58 10.96
CA ASN A 89 -6.74 -15.12 9.65
C ASN A 89 -6.93 -13.63 9.56
N PHE A 90 -5.95 -12.90 9.04
CA PHE A 90 -6.05 -11.47 8.81
C PHE A 90 -5.24 -11.10 7.58
N VAL A 91 -5.62 -9.98 6.98
CA VAL A 91 -4.94 -9.42 5.82
C VAL A 91 -3.80 -8.53 6.29
N SER A 92 -2.62 -8.77 5.76
CA SER A 92 -1.42 -7.97 5.96
C SER A 92 -0.96 -7.36 4.65
N ILE A 93 -0.36 -6.18 4.74
CA ILE A 93 0.29 -5.49 3.63
C ILE A 93 1.75 -5.30 3.98
N VAL A 94 2.63 -5.70 3.07
CA VAL A 94 4.05 -5.34 3.08
C VAL A 94 4.26 -4.22 2.08
N SER A 95 5.09 -3.24 2.45
CA SER A 95 5.46 -2.14 1.56
C SER A 95 6.97 -1.96 1.51
N VAL A 96 7.48 -1.49 0.36
CA VAL A 96 8.85 -1.03 0.15
C VAL A 96 8.80 0.50 0.03
N PHE A 97 9.44 1.19 0.97
CA PHE A 97 9.43 2.63 1.09
C PHE A 97 10.80 3.22 0.79
N ALA A 98 10.88 4.06 -0.24
CA ALA A 98 12.08 4.80 -0.62
C ALA A 98 12.25 6.03 0.28
N GLY A 99 13.18 5.97 1.23
CA GLY A 99 13.29 6.93 2.32
C GLY A 99 13.63 8.36 1.87
N LYS A 100 14.51 8.51 0.87
CA LYS A 100 14.89 9.85 0.35
C LYS A 100 13.76 10.49 -0.45
N ARG A 101 12.96 9.67 -1.15
CA ARG A 101 11.87 10.12 -2.02
C ARG A 101 10.54 10.26 -1.30
N GLY A 102 10.41 9.65 -0.12
CA GLY A 102 9.18 9.71 0.67
C GLY A 102 8.02 8.94 0.02
N LEU A 103 8.31 7.90 -0.77
CA LEU A 103 7.35 7.21 -1.61
C LEU A 103 7.41 5.68 -1.44
N VAL A 104 6.24 5.05 -1.48
CA VAL A 104 6.13 3.59 -1.56
C VAL A 104 6.36 3.18 -3.01
N VAL A 105 7.43 2.43 -3.26
CA VAL A 105 7.81 1.97 -4.61
C VAL A 105 7.19 0.62 -4.96
N GLY A 106 6.77 -0.14 -3.95
CA GLY A 106 6.06 -1.40 -4.12
C GLY A 106 5.28 -1.79 -2.87
N MET A 107 4.20 -2.54 -3.05
CA MET A 107 3.43 -3.14 -1.97
C MET A 107 2.90 -4.51 -2.36
N GLY A 108 2.76 -5.42 -1.39
CA GLY A 108 2.16 -6.73 -1.54
C GLY A 108 1.15 -7.01 -0.44
N LYS A 109 -0.01 -7.56 -0.80
CA LYS A 109 -1.02 -8.03 0.17
C LYS A 109 -0.91 -9.53 0.37
N PHE A 110 -1.17 -10.01 1.58
CA PHE A 110 -1.28 -11.44 1.85
C PHE A 110 -2.19 -11.73 3.03
N GLU A 111 -2.71 -12.95 3.08
CA GLU A 111 -3.41 -13.48 4.24
C GLU A 111 -2.46 -14.32 5.08
N ASN A 112 -2.40 -14.05 6.38
CA ASN A 112 -1.39 -14.63 7.27
C ASN A 112 -1.47 -16.18 7.36
N GLN A 113 -2.62 -16.77 7.05
CA GLN A 113 -2.76 -18.24 6.99
C GLN A 113 -2.34 -18.86 5.66
N GLN A 114 -2.30 -18.08 4.57
CA GLN A 114 -2.03 -18.60 3.23
C GLN A 114 -0.56 -18.43 2.83
N LYS A 115 0.05 -17.29 3.20
CA LYS A 115 1.43 -16.96 2.85
C LYS A 115 2.16 -16.33 4.03
N SER A 116 3.45 -16.65 4.13
CA SER A 116 4.36 -15.98 5.06
C SER A 116 4.76 -14.61 4.53
N GLU A 117 4.85 -13.62 5.40
CA GLU A 117 5.37 -12.28 5.10
C GLU A 117 6.72 -12.33 4.40
N ILE A 118 7.62 -13.22 4.84
CA ILE A 118 8.97 -13.37 4.28
C ILE A 118 8.90 -13.69 2.78
N LEU A 119 8.03 -14.62 2.38
CA LEU A 119 7.88 -15.01 0.98
C LEU A 119 7.35 -13.84 0.15
N VAL A 120 6.40 -13.09 0.70
CA VAL A 120 5.80 -11.93 0.01
C VAL A 120 6.81 -10.81 -0.17
N VAL A 121 7.65 -10.54 0.83
CA VAL A 121 8.76 -9.58 0.73
C VAL A 121 9.74 -10.00 -0.37
N GLN A 122 10.10 -11.29 -0.43
CA GLN A 122 11.00 -11.83 -1.45
C GLN A 122 10.40 -11.70 -2.87
N GLU A 123 9.15 -12.10 -3.05
CA GLU A 123 8.41 -11.93 -4.31
C GLU A 123 8.34 -10.44 -4.72
N LEU A 124 8.10 -9.55 -3.77
CA LEU A 124 8.00 -8.11 -4.00
C LEU A 124 9.33 -7.49 -4.44
N ILE A 125 10.44 -7.86 -3.80
CA ILE A 125 11.77 -7.37 -4.18
C ILE A 125 12.16 -7.87 -5.57
N ALA A 126 11.92 -9.15 -5.86
CA ALA A 126 12.18 -9.74 -7.16
C ALA A 126 11.36 -9.03 -8.27
N ALA A 127 10.09 -8.74 -8.01
CA ALA A 127 9.22 -8.04 -8.96
C ALA A 127 9.59 -6.57 -9.16
N LEU A 128 10.19 -5.92 -8.16
CA LEU A 128 10.66 -4.55 -8.28
C LEU A 128 11.95 -4.44 -9.10
N GLY A 129 12.83 -5.44 -9.01
CA GLY A 129 14.07 -5.50 -9.80
C GLY A 129 14.98 -4.29 -9.59
N LEU A 130 15.04 -3.77 -8.37
CA LEU A 130 15.82 -2.58 -8.04
C LEU A 130 17.31 -2.92 -7.92
N GLU A 131 18.15 -2.22 -8.66
CA GLU A 131 19.60 -2.33 -8.60
C GLU A 131 20.22 -1.12 -7.90
N GLY A 132 21.34 -1.34 -7.20
CA GLY A 132 22.09 -0.25 -6.55
C GLY A 132 21.40 0.37 -5.33
N VAL A 133 20.33 -0.23 -4.80
CA VAL A 133 19.64 0.23 -3.59
C VAL A 133 20.09 -0.54 -2.34
N VAL A 134 19.93 0.09 -1.18
CA VAL A 134 20.16 -0.54 0.14
C VAL A 134 18.81 -0.87 0.75
N PHE A 135 18.51 -2.16 0.91
CA PHE A 135 17.31 -2.57 1.62
C PHE A 135 17.55 -2.65 3.14
N SER A 136 16.60 -2.14 3.92
CA SER A 136 16.55 -2.34 5.36
C SER A 136 15.32 -3.16 5.74
N PHE A 137 15.53 -4.19 6.55
CA PHE A 137 14.52 -5.13 7.01
C PHE A 137 14.49 -5.21 8.53
N ASP A 138 13.35 -5.64 9.09
CA ASP A 138 13.32 -6.15 10.46
C ASP A 138 14.18 -7.43 10.57
N SER A 139 14.73 -7.65 11.76
CA SER A 139 15.40 -8.87 12.20
C SER A 139 14.64 -10.17 11.88
N LEU A 140 13.30 -10.14 11.83
CA LEU A 140 12.48 -11.30 11.46
C LEU A 140 12.76 -11.81 10.04
N HIS A 141 13.28 -10.95 9.15
CA HIS A 141 13.63 -11.34 7.79
C HIS A 141 15.05 -11.90 7.64
N CYS A 142 15.85 -11.92 8.72
CA CYS A 142 17.20 -12.50 8.72
C CYS A 142 17.14 -14.04 8.70
N GLN A 143 16.89 -14.61 7.53
CA GLN A 143 16.77 -16.05 7.33
C GLN A 143 18.12 -16.69 7.00
N LYS A 144 18.40 -17.85 7.61
CA LYS A 144 19.63 -18.62 7.35
C LYS A 144 19.70 -19.17 5.92
N LYS A 145 18.54 -19.46 5.34
CA LYS A 145 18.41 -19.88 3.95
C LYS A 145 17.93 -18.68 3.16
N LEU A 146 18.75 -18.23 2.21
CA LEU A 146 18.37 -17.18 1.28
C LEU A 146 17.21 -17.66 0.38
N ALA A 147 16.38 -16.73 -0.07
CA ALA A 147 15.43 -16.96 -1.16
C ALA A 147 16.20 -17.51 -2.37
N LYS A 148 15.66 -18.53 -3.04
CA LYS A 148 16.19 -18.97 -4.32
C LYS A 148 15.75 -18.02 -5.43
#